data_AF-A0A925CG31-F1
#
_entry.id   AF-A0A925CG31-F1
#
_cell.length_a   1.000
_cell.length_b   1.000
_cell.length_c   1.000
_cell.angle_alpha   90.00
_cell.angle_beta   90.00
_cell.angle_gamma   90.00
#
_symmetry.space_group_name_H-M   'P 1'
#
loop_
_entity.id
_entity.type
_entity.pdbx_description
1 polymer ?
#
loop_
_entity_poly.entity_id
_entity_poly.type
_entity_poly.pdbx_seq_one_letter_code
_entity_poly.pdbx_strand_id
1 'polypeptide(L)'
;MAQIRPIKTSSPAADIGRVVKDEHERIMALFRLYLGSPADSRQAIVEEILHRLAMQLEREERLFQEIKKSGLQARKLVGDTELEHEKIKVMILELQQSEADDDQALDEFFEEIMQSVRALFEFEERDLLPLVDRSLDS
;
A
#
# COMPACT_ATOMS: atom_id res chain seq x y z
N MET A 1 10.34 42.50 -20.18
CA MET A 1 10.68 41.11 -20.51
C MET A 1 10.12 40.22 -19.42
N ALA A 2 9.02 39.49 -19.68
CA ALA A 2 8.43 38.58 -18.72
C ALA A 2 8.99 37.17 -18.97
N GLN A 3 9.72 36.65 -17.99
CA GLN A 3 10.33 35.32 -18.05
C GLN A 3 9.25 34.29 -17.69
N ILE A 4 8.66 33.66 -18.70
CA ILE A 4 7.71 32.56 -18.54
C ILE A 4 8.50 31.37 -17.97
N ARG A 5 8.28 31.04 -16.70
CA ARG A 5 8.84 29.84 -16.10
C ARG A 5 8.20 28.62 -16.78
N PRO A 6 8.97 27.57 -17.10
CA PRO A 6 8.39 26.37 -17.68
C PRO A 6 7.48 25.72 -16.64
N ILE A 7 6.22 25.49 -17.02
CA ILE A 7 5.31 24.61 -16.28
C ILE A 7 5.95 23.22 -16.37
N LYS A 8 6.49 22.72 -15.25
CA LYS A 8 6.92 21.32 -15.17
C LYS A 8 5.65 20.47 -15.29
N THR A 9 5.35 20.01 -16.49
CA THR A 9 4.41 18.90 -16.70
C THR A 9 5.05 17.66 -16.05
N SER A 10 4.43 17.09 -15.02
CA SER A 10 4.89 15.82 -14.45
C SER A 10 4.81 14.73 -15.51
N SER A 11 5.79 13.82 -15.51
CA SER A 11 5.73 12.58 -16.29
C SER A 11 4.56 11.73 -15.76
N PRO A 12 3.83 10.99 -16.61
CA PRO A 12 2.82 10.04 -16.17
C PRO A 12 3.32 9.06 -15.09
N ALA A 13 4.62 8.76 -15.09
CA ALA A 13 5.29 7.95 -14.08
C ALA A 13 5.26 8.58 -12.67
N ALA A 14 5.63 9.85 -12.60
CA ALA A 14 5.61 10.64 -11.38
C ALA A 14 4.17 10.83 -10.86
N ASP A 15 3.17 10.78 -11.76
CA ASP A 15 1.76 10.79 -11.37
C ASP A 15 1.32 9.45 -10.76
N ILE A 16 1.80 8.31 -11.26
CA ILE A 16 1.49 6.99 -10.71
C ILE A 16 2.13 6.78 -9.33
N GLY A 17 3.43 7.07 -9.20
CA GLY A 17 4.14 6.94 -7.91
C GLY A 17 3.51 7.82 -6.82
N ARG A 18 3.08 9.05 -7.19
CA ARG A 18 2.33 9.93 -6.30
C ARG A 18 0.99 9.33 -5.90
N VAL A 19 0.23 8.79 -6.85
CA VAL A 19 -1.09 8.18 -6.57
C VAL A 19 -0.98 7.00 -5.60
N VAL A 20 0.06 6.17 -5.71
CA VAL A 20 0.32 5.07 -4.77
C VAL A 20 0.62 5.61 -3.37
N LYS A 21 1.58 6.54 -3.27
CA LYS A 21 1.96 7.16 -2.00
C LYS A 21 0.79 7.89 -1.32
N ASP A 22 -0.04 8.59 -2.08
CA ASP A 22 -1.23 9.26 -1.56
C ASP A 22 -2.22 8.25 -0.93
N GLU A 23 -2.34 7.04 -1.51
CA GLU A 23 -3.18 5.99 -0.93
C GLU A 23 -2.55 5.37 0.33
N HIS A 24 -1.23 5.18 0.36
CA HIS A 24 -0.51 4.77 1.57
C HIS A 24 -0.77 5.74 2.71
N GLU A 25 -0.65 7.05 2.46
CA GLU A 25 -0.90 8.08 3.46
C GLU A 25 -2.35 8.04 3.99
N ARG A 26 -3.32 7.76 3.13
CA ARG A 26 -4.74 7.59 3.53
C ARG A 26 -4.93 6.36 4.41
N ILE A 27 -4.37 5.22 4.03
CA ILE A 27 -4.44 3.98 4.85
C ILE A 27 -3.74 4.19 6.20
N MET A 28 -2.58 4.86 6.22
CA MET A 28 -1.88 5.22 7.46
C MET A 28 -2.69 6.20 8.33
N ALA A 29 -3.46 7.10 7.73
CA ALA A 29 -4.38 7.96 8.46
C ALA A 29 -5.53 7.16 9.09
N LEU A 30 -6.10 6.19 8.37
CA LEU A 30 -7.12 5.30 8.91
C LEU A 30 -6.58 4.42 10.04
N PHE A 31 -5.35 3.93 9.95
CA PHE A 31 -4.68 3.23 11.06
C PHE A 31 -4.62 4.09 12.32
N ARG A 32 -4.29 5.38 12.18
CA ARG A 32 -4.27 6.31 13.32
C ARG A 32 -5.68 6.56 13.87
N LEU A 33 -6.68 6.65 12.99
CA LEU A 33 -8.07 6.79 13.38
C LEU A 33 -8.55 5.57 14.17
N TYR A 34 -8.24 4.36 13.71
CA TYR A 34 -8.55 3.11 14.40
C TYR A 34 -7.99 3.09 15.83
N LEU A 35 -6.69 3.35 15.98
CA LEU A 35 -6.03 3.37 17.30
C LEU A 35 -6.60 4.43 18.25
N GLY A 36 -7.08 5.56 17.70
CA GLY A 36 -7.70 6.63 18.46
C GLY A 36 -9.20 6.47 18.73
N SER A 37 -9.84 5.45 18.16
CA SER A 37 -11.30 5.24 18.26
C SER A 37 -11.65 4.25 19.37
N PRO A 38 -12.83 4.38 20.01
CA PRO A 38 -13.36 3.36 20.92
C PRO A 38 -13.70 2.07 20.15
N ALA A 39 -13.59 0.91 20.81
CA ALA A 39 -13.76 -0.42 20.20
C ALA A 39 -15.06 -0.54 19.39
N ASP A 40 -16.17 -0.09 19.98
CA ASP A 40 -17.52 -0.09 19.42
C ASP A 40 -17.71 0.82 18.18
N SER A 41 -16.69 1.61 17.81
CA SER A 41 -16.66 2.41 16.57
C SER A 41 -15.60 1.95 15.57
N ARG A 42 -14.78 0.94 15.88
CA ARG A 42 -13.65 0.51 15.05
C ARG A 42 -14.07 -0.33 13.84
N GLN A 43 -15.17 -1.07 13.93
CA GLN A 43 -15.59 -2.01 12.88
C GLN A 43 -15.65 -1.36 11.49
N ALA A 44 -16.32 -0.21 11.37
CA ALA A 44 -16.41 0.51 10.09
C ALA A 44 -15.05 1.02 9.58
N ILE A 45 -14.13 1.34 10.50
CA ILE A 45 -12.77 1.77 10.15
C ILE A 45 -11.95 0.58 9.63
N VAL A 46 -12.07 -0.58 10.30
CA VAL A 46 -11.44 -1.85 9.88
C VAL A 46 -11.92 -2.24 8.49
N GLU A 47 -13.23 -2.26 8.24
CA GLU A 47 -13.80 -2.60 6.93
C GLU A 47 -13.28 -1.70 5.81
N GLU A 48 -13.24 -0.38 6.05
CA GLU A 48 -12.71 0.60 5.09
C GLU A 48 -11.22 0.37 4.81
N ILE A 49 -10.43 0.07 5.84
CA ILE A 49 -9.01 -0.26 5.71
C ILE A 49 -8.81 -1.50 4.84
N LEU A 50 -9.52 -2.59 5.16
CA LEU A 50 -9.36 -3.87 4.45
C LEU A 50 -9.75 -3.72 2.97
N HIS A 51 -10.83 -2.99 2.70
CA HIS A 51 -11.26 -2.69 1.34
C HIS A 51 -10.19 -1.91 0.55
N ARG A 52 -9.65 -0.84 1.14
CA ARG A 52 -8.59 -0.03 0.51
C ARG A 52 -7.32 -0.81 0.29
N LEU A 53 -6.90 -1.62 1.26
CA LEU A 53 -5.73 -2.48 1.14
C LEU A 53 -5.88 -3.44 -0.03
N ALA A 54 -6.99 -4.17 -0.12
CA ALA A 54 -7.23 -5.09 -1.23
C ALA A 54 -7.13 -4.39 -2.60
N MET A 55 -7.75 -3.21 -2.73
CA MET A 55 -7.68 -2.43 -3.97
C MET A 55 -6.27 -1.91 -4.28
N GLN A 56 -5.52 -1.48 -3.26
CA GLN A 56 -4.19 -0.93 -3.42
C GLN A 56 -3.20 -2.00 -3.88
N LEU A 57 -3.21 -3.17 -3.23
CA LEU A 57 -2.35 -4.30 -3.61
C LEU A 57 -2.60 -4.73 -5.06
N GLU A 58 -3.88 -4.86 -5.48
CA GLU A 58 -4.22 -5.17 -6.88
C GLU A 58 -3.73 -4.10 -7.87
N ARG A 59 -3.75 -2.83 -7.47
CA ARG A 59 -3.23 -1.73 -8.31
C ARG A 59 -1.72 -1.84 -8.47
N GLU A 60 -1.00 -2.10 -7.39
CA GLU A 60 0.45 -2.23 -7.39
C GLU A 60 0.95 -3.45 -8.16
N GLU A 61 0.28 -4.59 -8.02
CA GLU A 61 0.62 -5.81 -8.78
C GLU A 61 0.54 -5.60 -10.31
N ARG A 62 -0.34 -4.70 -10.76
CA ARG A 62 -0.36 -4.28 -12.17
C ARG A 62 0.86 -3.43 -12.54
N LEU A 63 1.34 -2.56 -11.64
CA LEU A 63 2.53 -1.75 -11.85
C LEU A 63 3.82 -2.58 -11.80
N PHE A 64 3.85 -3.61 -10.97
CA PHE A 64 4.96 -4.54 -10.81
C PHE A 64 5.38 -5.20 -12.13
N GLN A 65 4.44 -5.45 -13.05
CA GLN A 65 4.75 -6.00 -14.37
C GLN A 65 5.63 -5.07 -15.21
N GLU A 66 5.48 -3.76 -15.05
CA GLU A 66 6.32 -2.76 -15.73
C GLU A 66 7.68 -2.66 -15.05
N ILE A 67 7.72 -2.63 -13.71
CA ILE A 67 8.98 -2.58 -12.94
C ILE A 67 9.87 -3.80 -13.24
N LYS A 68 9.29 -5.00 -13.39
CA LYS A 68 10.00 -6.25 -13.74
C LYS A 68 10.79 -6.16 -15.05
N LYS A 69 10.47 -5.21 -15.94
CA LYS A 69 11.20 -4.99 -17.22
C LYS A 69 12.55 -4.30 -17.00
N SER A 70 12.75 -3.63 -15.87
CA SER A 70 13.96 -2.86 -15.53
C SER A 70 15.18 -3.72 -15.14
N GLY A 71 15.07 -5.04 -15.18
CA GLY A 71 16.20 -5.98 -15.00
C GLY A 71 16.08 -6.91 -13.79
N LEU A 72 17.12 -7.73 -13.57
CA LEU A 72 17.09 -8.83 -12.59
C LEU A 72 16.91 -8.35 -11.15
N GLN A 73 17.55 -7.25 -10.76
CA GLN A 73 17.39 -6.68 -9.41
C GLN A 73 15.96 -6.22 -9.15
N ALA A 74 15.34 -5.55 -10.13
CA ALA A 74 13.96 -5.10 -10.04
C ALA A 74 12.99 -6.29 -9.93
N ARG A 75 13.23 -7.37 -10.70
CA ARG A 75 12.44 -8.61 -10.58
C ARG A 75 12.55 -9.25 -9.21
N LYS A 76 13.72 -9.24 -8.58
CA LYS A 76 13.91 -9.76 -7.23
C LYS A 76 13.11 -8.93 -6.22
N LEU A 77 13.25 -7.61 -6.23
CA LEU A 77 12.51 -6.73 -5.31
C LEU A 77 11.00 -6.90 -5.47
N VAL A 78 10.51 -6.93 -6.71
CA VAL A 78 9.08 -7.16 -6.98
C VAL A 78 8.64 -8.53 -6.49
N GLY A 79 9.44 -9.59 -6.68
CA GLY A 79 9.10 -10.93 -6.17
C GLY A 79 9.06 -11.00 -4.65
N ASP A 80 9.98 -10.32 -3.97
CA ASP A 80 9.99 -10.20 -2.51
C ASP A 80 8.71 -9.46 -2.02
N THR A 81 8.24 -8.46 -2.76
CA THR A 81 7.01 -7.70 -2.45
C THR A 81 5.73 -8.47 -2.76
N GLU A 82 5.66 -9.20 -3.89
CA GLU A 82 4.51 -10.05 -4.23
C GLU A 82 4.26 -11.11 -3.14
N LEU A 83 5.32 -11.64 -2.52
CA LEU A 83 5.20 -12.57 -1.39
C LEU A 83 4.57 -11.91 -0.15
N GLU A 84 4.97 -10.68 0.18
CA GLU A 84 4.36 -9.95 1.31
C GLU A 84 2.91 -9.53 1.00
N HIS A 85 2.59 -9.20 -0.26
CA HIS A 85 1.22 -8.97 -0.73
C HIS A 85 0.34 -10.20 -0.51
N GLU A 86 0.81 -11.38 -0.91
CA GLU A 86 0.09 -12.65 -0.69
C GLU A 86 -0.16 -12.89 0.80
N LYS A 87 0.85 -12.69 1.64
CA LYS A 87 0.72 -12.82 3.10
C LYS A 87 -0.34 -11.87 3.66
N ILE A 88 -0.31 -10.59 3.28
CA ILE A 88 -1.31 -9.60 3.74
C ILE A 88 -2.71 -9.97 3.24
N LYS A 89 -2.87 -10.40 1.99
CA LYS A 89 -4.15 -10.86 1.47
C LYS A 89 -4.72 -12.05 2.26
N VAL A 90 -3.87 -13.00 2.66
CA VAL A 90 -4.28 -14.12 3.52
C VAL A 90 -4.76 -13.60 4.88
N MET A 91 -4.00 -12.71 5.54
CA MET A 91 -4.41 -12.16 6.84
C MET A 91 -5.73 -11.36 6.74
N ILE A 92 -5.95 -10.61 5.65
CA ILE A 92 -7.22 -9.92 5.39
C ILE A 92 -8.38 -10.92 5.29
N LEU A 93 -8.20 -12.00 4.54
CA LEU A 93 -9.23 -13.04 4.39
C LEU A 93 -9.52 -13.75 5.71
N GLU A 94 -8.49 -14.06 6.49
CA GLU A 94 -8.65 -14.66 7.82
C GLU A 94 -9.44 -13.75 8.76
N LEU A 95 -9.13 -12.44 8.78
CA LEU A 95 -9.86 -11.47 9.60
C LEU A 95 -11.32 -11.35 9.15
N GLN A 96 -11.59 -11.32 7.84
CA GLN A 96 -12.95 -11.23 7.28
C GLN A 96 -13.80 -12.48 7.51
N GLN A 97 -13.17 -13.65 7.63
CA GLN A 97 -13.85 -14.92 7.86
C GLN A 97 -13.92 -15.30 9.34
N SER A 98 -13.29 -14.51 10.23
CA SER A 98 -13.31 -14.79 11.64
C SER A 98 -14.72 -14.63 12.21
N GLU A 99 -15.27 -15.73 12.73
CA GLU A 99 -16.50 -15.74 13.54
C GLU A 99 -16.18 -15.57 15.03
N ALA A 100 -14.98 -15.09 15.39
CA ALA A 100 -14.56 -14.98 16.78
C ALA A 100 -15.41 -13.95 17.53
N ASP A 101 -16.02 -14.37 18.65
CA ASP A 101 -16.71 -13.48 19.60
C ASP A 101 -15.73 -12.72 20.53
N ASP A 102 -14.42 -12.87 20.31
CA ASP A 102 -13.36 -12.23 21.11
C ASP A 102 -12.81 -10.99 20.40
N ASP A 103 -13.40 -9.84 20.75
CA ASP A 103 -12.99 -8.52 20.25
C ASP A 103 -11.50 -8.22 20.51
N GLN A 104 -10.90 -8.73 21.59
CA GLN A 104 -9.49 -8.48 21.90
C GLN A 104 -8.57 -9.23 20.93
N ALA A 105 -8.85 -10.51 20.68
CA ALA A 105 -8.06 -11.31 19.74
C ALA A 105 -8.13 -10.76 18.31
N LEU A 106 -9.30 -10.24 17.91
CA LEU A 106 -9.49 -9.58 16.62
C LEU A 106 -8.68 -8.27 16.52
N ASP A 107 -8.69 -7.46 17.59
CA ASP A 107 -7.93 -6.22 17.66
C ASP A 107 -6.41 -6.49 17.58
N GLU A 108 -5.91 -7.49 18.31
CA GLU A 108 -4.49 -7.91 18.28
C GLU A 108 -4.09 -8.38 16.87
N PHE A 109 -4.89 -9.23 16.24
CA PHE A 109 -4.63 -9.70 14.87
C PHE A 109 -4.65 -8.56 13.86
N PHE A 110 -5.57 -7.60 14.01
CA PHE A 110 -5.60 -6.43 13.15
C PHE A 110 -4.36 -5.54 13.35
N GLU A 111 -3.85 -5.40 14.57
CA GLU A 111 -2.59 -4.70 14.82
C GLU A 111 -1.39 -5.39 14.17
N GLU A 112 -1.37 -6.72 14.07
CA GLU A 112 -0.35 -7.45 13.30
C GLU A 112 -0.41 -7.12 11.80
N ILE A 113 -1.62 -7.08 11.22
CA ILE A 113 -1.83 -6.63 9.84
C ILE A 113 -1.29 -5.21 9.66
N MET A 114 -1.58 -4.30 10.61
CA MET A 114 -1.10 -2.93 10.56
C MET A 114 0.43 -2.84 10.55
N GLN A 115 1.12 -3.67 11.33
CA GLN A 115 2.59 -3.70 11.35
C GLN A 115 3.17 -4.21 10.03
N SER A 116 2.61 -5.30 9.48
CA SER A 116 3.03 -5.84 8.19
C SER A 116 2.84 -4.83 7.05
N VAL A 117 1.69 -4.16 7.00
CA VAL A 117 1.39 -3.12 6.00
C VAL A 117 2.33 -1.93 6.12
N ARG A 118 2.65 -1.46 7.34
CA ARG A 118 3.61 -0.36 7.54
C ARG A 118 4.99 -0.71 6.98
N ALA A 119 5.49 -1.90 7.31
CA ALA A 119 6.79 -2.37 6.82
C ALA A 119 6.80 -2.50 5.29
N LEU A 120 5.70 -3.00 4.70
CA LEU A 120 5.52 -3.08 3.26
C LEU A 120 5.58 -1.70 2.60
N PHE A 121 4.79 -0.74 3.06
CA PHE A 121 4.75 0.60 2.46
C PHE A 121 6.10 1.32 2.58
N GLU A 122 6.79 1.20 3.71
CA GLU A 122 8.13 1.75 3.89
C GLU A 122 9.13 1.15 2.89
N PHE A 123 9.06 -0.16 2.66
CA PHE A 123 9.89 -0.84 1.66
C PHE A 123 9.54 -0.38 0.25
N GLU A 124 8.26 -0.34 -0.11
CA GLU A 124 7.80 0.02 -1.44
C GLU A 124 8.18 1.45 -1.80
N GLU A 125 7.93 2.41 -0.91
CA GLU A 125 8.26 3.81 -1.14
C GLU A 125 9.76 4.06 -1.24
N ARG A 126 10.57 3.30 -0.50
CA ARG A 126 12.03 3.42 -0.50
C ARG A 126 12.67 2.75 -1.71
N ASP A 127 12.23 1.54 -2.06
CA ASP A 127 12.96 0.64 -2.94
C ASP A 127 12.26 0.35 -4.27
N LEU A 128 10.91 0.34 -4.31
CA LEU A 128 10.14 0.00 -5.51
C LEU A 128 9.64 1.21 -6.29
N LEU A 129 9.01 2.18 -5.63
CA LEU A 129 8.45 3.36 -6.32
C LEU A 129 9.50 4.15 -7.09
N PRO A 130 10.76 4.32 -6.62
CA PRO A 130 11.80 4.97 -7.43
C PRO A 130 12.14 4.23 -8.73
N LEU A 131 11.78 2.95 -8.86
CA LEU A 131 11.95 2.17 -10.09
C LEU A 131 10.82 2.41 -11.09
N VAL A 132 9.62 2.81 -10.64
CA VAL A 132 8.50 3.18 -11.50
C VAL A 132 8.88 4.38 -12.37
N ASP A 133 9.43 5.43 -11.74
CA ASP A 133 9.90 6.64 -12.42
C ASP A 133 10.92 6.31 -13.50
N ARG A 134 11.87 5.40 -13.21
CA ARG A 134 12.92 5.00 -14.16
C ARG A 134 12.41 4.09 -15.29
N SER A 135 11.42 3.24 -15.00
CA SER A 135 10.89 2.26 -15.96
C SER A 135 10.04 2.89 -17.06
N LEU A 136 9.39 4.02 -16.76
CA LEU A 136 8.47 4.72 -17.66
C LEU A 136 9.13 5.89 -18.41
N ASP A 137 10.32 6.30 -17.97
CA ASP A 137 11.16 7.29 -18.66
C ASP A 137 12.16 6.63 -19.67
N SER A 138 12.16 5.29 -19.77
CA SER A 138 13.03 4.49 -20.67
C SER A 138 12.31 4.05 -21.94
#